data_AF-J9UI91-F1
#
_entry.id   AF-J9UI91-F1
#
_cell.length_a   1.000
_cell.length_b   1.000
_cell.length_c   1.000
_cell.angle_alpha   90.00
_cell.angle_beta   90.00
_cell.angle_gamma   90.00
#
_symmetry.space_group_name_H-M   'P 1'
#
loop_
_entity.id
_entity.type
_entity.pdbx_description
1 polymer ?
#
loop_
_entity_poly.entity_id
_entity_poly.type
_entity_poly.pdbx_seq_one_letter_code
_entity_poly.pdbx_strand_id
1 'polypeptide(L)' 'MRHDEFENICHTIGPETDKRVKHIVLHQVGKIIACLPDDFFEVELDSGEHKTWSKNNVKLVH' A
#
# COMPACT_ATOMS: atom_id res chain seq x y z
N MET A 1 6.53 -5.54 -5.50
CA MET A 1 5.98 -6.57 -4.61
C MET A 1 5.49 -7.75 -5.44
N ARG A 2 5.60 -9.01 -4.98
CA ARG A 2 5.02 -10.16 -5.71
C ARG A 2 3.49 -10.15 -5.61
N HIS A 3 2.80 -10.85 -6.51
CA HIS A 3 1.32 -10.87 -6.51
C HIS A 3 0.76 -11.58 -5.27
N ASP A 4 1.30 -12.72 -4.84
CA ASP A 4 0.86 -13.38 -3.60
C ASP A 4 1.03 -12.50 -2.35
N GLU A 5 2.07 -11.67 -2.31
CA GLU A 5 2.25 -10.70 -1.22
C GLU A 5 1.16 -9.63 -1.25
N PHE A 6 0.83 -9.13 -2.44
CA PHE A 6 -0.26 -8.17 -2.63
C PHE A 6 -1.60 -8.75 -2.15
N GLU A 7 -1.96 -9.96 -2.59
CA GLU A 7 -3.21 -10.60 -2.19
C GLU A 7 -3.27 -10.85 -0.68
N ASN A 8 -2.17 -11.33 -0.07
CA ASN A 8 -2.10 -11.49 1.37
C ASN A 8 -2.31 -10.17 2.11
N ILE A 9 -1.71 -9.08 1.64
CA ILE A 9 -1.91 -7.76 2.24
C ILE A 9 -3.38 -7.35 2.12
N CYS A 10 -3.98 -7.49 0.95
CA CYS A 10 -5.39 -7.15 0.72
C CYS A 10 -6.36 -7.98 1.55
N HIS A 11 -6.06 -9.26 1.78
CA HIS A 11 -6.85 -10.11 2.69
C HIS A 11 -6.72 -9.71 4.16
N THR A 12 -5.57 -9.13 4.53
CA THR A 12 -5.31 -8.69 5.91
C THR A 12 -5.71 -7.24 6.17
N ILE A 13 -6.00 -6.43 5.15
CA ILE A 13 -6.40 -5.03 5.32
C ILE A 13 -7.79 -4.99 5.95
N GLY A 14 -7.83 -4.43 7.15
CA GLY A 14 -9.03 -4.20 7.95
C GLY A 14 -8.80 -2.98 8.84
N PRO A 15 -9.81 -2.56 9.60
CA PRO A 15 -9.74 -1.34 10.42
C PRO A 15 -8.62 -1.35 11.46
N GLU A 16 -8.11 -2.53 11.83
CA GLU A 16 -7.05 -2.70 12.84
C GLU A 16 -5.65 -2.94 12.23
N THR A 17 -5.53 -2.97 10.91
CA THR A 17 -4.29 -3.36 10.24
C THR A 17 -3.45 -2.14 9.87
N ASP A 18 -2.32 -1.95 10.56
CA ASP A 18 -1.35 -0.90 10.22
C ASP A 18 -0.30 -1.42 9.24
N LYS A 19 -0.69 -1.60 7.98
CA LYS A 19 0.23 -1.97 6.89
C LYS A 19 0.71 -0.70 6.21
N ARG A 20 2.02 -0.45 6.21
CA ARG A 20 2.62 0.69 5.50
C ARG A 20 3.44 0.21 4.31
N VAL A 21 3.46 1.01 3.26
CA VAL A 21 4.28 0.78 2.06
C VAL A 21 5.09 2.02 1.73
N LYS A 22 6.28 1.80 1.19
CA LYS A 22 7.16 2.84 0.66
C LYS A 22 7.15 2.81 -0.85
N HIS A 23 6.83 3.94 -1.47
CA HIS A 23 6.96 4.13 -2.90
C HIS A 23 8.44 4.14 -3.30
N ILE A 24 8.81 3.32 -4.28
CA ILE A 24 10.19 3.10 -4.70
C ILE A 24 10.78 4.34 -5.36
N VAL A 25 10.01 5.01 -6.24
CA VAL A 25 10.48 6.20 -6.99
C VAL A 25 10.38 7.49 -6.16
N LEU A 26 9.22 7.77 -5.60
CA LEU A 26 8.97 8.99 -4.81
C LEU A 26 9.63 8.95 -3.42
N HIS A 27 10.12 7.80 -2.97
CA HIS A 27 10.64 7.58 -1.61
C HIS A 27 9.68 7.95 -0.47
N GLN A 28 8.39 8.12 -0.77
CA GLN A 28 7.33 8.43 0.20
C GLN A 28 6.83 7.16 0.89
N VAL A 29 6.40 7.28 2.14
CA VAL A 29 5.77 6.20 2.90
C VAL A 29 4.29 6.55 3.10
N GLY A 30 3.42 5.56 2.92
CA GLY A 30 1.99 5.70 3.13
C GLY A 30 1.42 4.48 3.82
N LYS A 31 0.37 4.67 4.62
CA LYS A 31 -0.44 3.59 5.18
C LYS A 31 -1.41 3.10 4.12
N ILE A 32 -1.51 1.79 3.92
CA ILE A 32 -2.50 1.24 3.01
C ILE A 32 -3.88 1.33 3.68
N ILE A 33 -4.81 1.99 3.01
CA ILE A 33 -6.19 2.15 3.48
C ILE A 33 -7.18 1.31 2.67
N ALA A 34 -6.84 1.00 1.41
CA ALA A 34 -7.62 0.09 0.58
C ALA A 34 -6.75 -0.61 -0.47
N CYS A 35 -7.24 -1.76 -0.95
CA CYS A 35 -6.76 -2.39 -2.17
C CYS A 35 -7.74 -2.12 -3.30
N LEU A 36 -7.20 -1.71 -4.44
CA LEU A 36 -7.96 -1.42 -5.64
C LEU A 36 -7.80 -2.58 -6.65
N PRO A 37 -8.75 -2.73 -7.59
CA PRO A 37 -8.58 -3.63 -8.73
C PRO A 37 -7.30 -3.28 -9.51
N ASP A 38 -6.81 -4.24 -10.30
CA ASP A 38 -5.59 -4.10 -11.12
C ASP A 38 -4.28 -3.95 -10.34
N ASP A 39 -4.17 -4.54 -9.15
CA ASP A 39 -2.92 -4.57 -8.37
C ASP A 39 -2.45 -3.19 -7.85
N PHE A 40 -3.39 -2.33 -7.47
CA PHE A 40 -3.11 -1.02 -6.89
C PHE A 40 -3.48 -0.95 -5.40
N PHE A 41 -2.75 -0.12 -4.67
CA PHE A 41 -3.04 0.26 -3.29
C PHE A 41 -3.51 1.70 -3.25
N GLU A 42 -4.54 1.95 -2.47
CA GLU A 42 -4.84 3.28 -1.98
C GLU A 42 -4.10 3.48 -0.66
N VAL A 43 -3.31 4.54 -0.59
CA VAL A 43 -2.48 4.86 0.56
C VAL A 43 -2.78 6.25 1.10
N GLU A 44 -2.74 6.40 2.41
CA GLU A 44 -2.75 7.67 3.10
C GLU A 44 -1.32 8.06 3.51
N LEU A 45 -0.87 9.23 3.08
CA LEU A 45 0.42 9.80 3.49
C LEU A 45 0.32 10.45 4.88
N ASP A 46 1.46 10.66 5.54
CA ASP A 46 1.50 11.38 6.84
C ASP A 46 0.95 12.82 6.75
N SER A 47 0.86 13.40 5.54
CA SER A 47 0.21 14.69 5.31
C SER A 47 -1.33 14.62 5.29
N GLY A 48 -1.92 13.43 5.40
CA GLY A 48 -3.36 13.19 5.20
C GLY A 48 -3.80 13.14 3.74
N GLU A 49 -2.85 13.18 2.78
CA GLU A 49 -3.17 13.08 1.35
C GLU A 49 -3.33 11.61 0.94
N HIS A 50 -4.36 11.33 0.16
CA HIS A 50 -4.62 9.99 -0.38
C HIS A 50 -4.01 9.86 -1.77
N LYS A 51 -3.30 8.75 -2.01
CA LYS A 51 -2.67 8.45 -3.30
C LYS A 51 -2.92 7.01 -3.70
N THR A 52 -2.90 6.77 -5.00
CA THR A 52 -2.95 5.43 -5.56
C THR A 52 -1.57 5.00 -6.06
N TRP A 53 -1.07 3.88 -5.58
CA TRP A 53 0.24 3.34 -5.94
C TRP A 53 0.13 1.90 -6.44
N SER A 54 0.82 1.58 -7.54
CA SER A 54 0.91 0.20 -8.03
C SER A 54 1.74 -0.66 -7.08
N LYS A 55 1.36 -1.93 -6.86
CA LYS A 55 2.17 -2.92 -6.13
C LYS A 55 3.59 -3.05 -6.66
N ASN A 56 3.81 -2.73 -7.93
CA ASN A 56 5.11 -2.81 -8.60
C ASN A 56 6.04 -1.66 -8.18
N ASN A 57 5.46 -0.52 -7.80
CA ASN A 57 6.18 0.69 -7.43
C ASN A 57 6.29 0.88 -5.92
N VAL A 58 5.95 -0.14 -5.13
CA VAL A 58 6.00 -0.07 -3.67
C VAL A 58 6.71 -1.27 -3.07
N LYS A 59 7.23 -1.07 -1.85
CA LYS A 59 7.75 -2.11 -0.97
C LYS A 59 7.05 -2.01 0.39
N LEU A 60 6.74 -3.16 1.00
CA LEU A 60 6.23 -3.17 2.37
C LEU A 60 7.28 -2.58 3.31
N VAL A 61 6.83 -1.77 4.27
CA VAL A 61 7.68 -1.28 5.37
C VAL A 61 7.24 -2.04 6.62
N HIS A 62 8.22 -2.63 7.31
CA HIS A 62 8.00 -3.36 8.57
C HIS A 62 7.59 -2.43 9.70
#